data_AF-U9TAB7-F1
#
_entry.id   AF-U9TAB7-F1
#
_cell.length_a   1.000
_cell.length_b   1.000
_cell.length_c   1.000
_cell.angle_alpha   90.00
_cell.angle_beta   90.00
_cell.angle_gamma   90.00
#
_symmetry.space_group_name_H-M   'P 1'
#
loop_
_entity.id
_entity.type
_entity.pdbx_description
1 polymer ?
#
loop_
_entity_poly.entity_id
_entity_poly.type
_entity_poly.pdbx_seq_one_letter_code
_entity_poly.pdbx_strand_id
1 'polypeptide(L)'
;MKSSTFFATIVAISVLLFSVVPTNACEQSCRTGISLAFGDNYSIEVDKLFPTLEDNLKDNCLKGFSGSVSSSTKSSFNKIIEDETDKCKKAFTDNFAKLIEDSIFNQVPQFKGQCQHPLRVNQPPAGVAWTMEDCENQDYICGNPPAVCHYMDQYVKPRNVKNVNESLKDRLSSNGSCFSSLVRSLIIAAAKSNIKASDLGSLAQTFEDNIEAQYNDFVKYFEDEFCKGTTCDKYDHDIKVKLLSYP
;
A
#
# COMPACT_ATOMS: atom_id res chain seq x y z
N MET A 1 -57.91 -21.90 15.17
CA MET A 1 -56.53 -22.38 14.93
C MET A 1 -55.78 -21.50 13.90
N LYS A 2 -55.63 -20.18 14.15
CA LYS A 2 -54.91 -19.25 13.25
C LYS A 2 -53.87 -18.37 13.96
N SER A 3 -53.65 -18.58 15.27
CA SER A 3 -52.84 -17.68 16.11
C SER A 3 -51.40 -18.18 16.34
N SER A 4 -51.16 -19.49 16.39
CA SER A 4 -49.81 -20.05 16.68
C SER A 4 -48.81 -19.92 15.52
N THR A 5 -49.27 -19.89 14.26
CA THR A 5 -48.38 -19.70 13.10
C THR A 5 -47.89 -18.27 12.97
N PHE A 6 -48.70 -17.27 13.37
CA PHE A 6 -48.31 -15.86 13.28
C PHE A 6 -47.20 -15.50 14.27
N PHE A 7 -47.27 -16.04 15.49
CA PHE A 7 -46.23 -15.84 16.51
C PHE A 7 -44.90 -16.53 16.13
N ALA A 8 -44.95 -17.73 15.54
CA ALA A 8 -43.75 -18.44 15.10
C ALA A 8 -43.02 -17.68 13.97
N THR A 9 -43.76 -17.06 13.04
CA THR A 9 -43.18 -16.28 11.94
C THR A 9 -42.57 -14.96 12.44
N ILE A 10 -43.19 -14.29 13.41
CA ILE A 10 -42.64 -13.05 13.99
C ILE A 10 -41.33 -13.34 14.74
N VAL A 11 -41.27 -14.42 15.54
CA VAL A 11 -40.04 -14.80 16.26
C VAL A 11 -38.92 -15.19 15.29
N ALA A 12 -39.23 -15.90 14.19
CA ALA A 12 -38.23 -16.25 13.18
C ALA A 12 -37.67 -15.01 12.44
N ILE A 13 -38.50 -14.01 12.16
CA ILE A 13 -38.08 -12.74 11.54
C ILE A 13 -37.27 -11.90 12.54
N SER A 14 -37.65 -11.88 13.83
CA SER A 14 -36.89 -11.19 14.87
C SER A 14 -35.50 -11.78 15.09
N VAL A 15 -35.34 -13.11 15.08
CA VAL A 15 -34.02 -13.75 15.23
C VAL A 15 -33.12 -13.48 14.02
N LEU A 16 -33.66 -13.40 12.81
CA LEU A 16 -32.91 -13.06 11.59
C LEU A 16 -32.45 -11.58 11.55
N LEU A 17 -33.18 -10.67 12.20
CA LEU A 17 -32.83 -9.25 12.27
C LEU A 17 -31.72 -8.94 13.28
N PHE A 18 -31.42 -9.84 14.21
CA PHE A 18 -30.32 -9.70 15.17
C PHE A 18 -29.06 -10.52 14.82
N SER A 19 -29.08 -11.34 13.76
CA SER A 19 -27.99 -12.27 13.44
C SER A 19 -26.92 -11.76 12.46
N VAL A 20 -26.81 -10.45 12.22
CA VAL A 20 -25.66 -9.87 11.50
C VAL A 20 -25.46 -8.41 11.94
N VAL A 21 -25.08 -8.20 13.20
CA VAL A 21 -24.22 -7.04 13.45
C VAL A 21 -22.92 -7.40 12.74
N PRO A 22 -22.50 -6.69 11.69
CA PRO A 22 -21.21 -6.96 11.09
C PRO A 22 -20.20 -6.88 12.24
N THR A 23 -19.53 -8.00 12.52
CA THR A 23 -18.45 -8.10 13.49
C THR A 23 -17.28 -7.32 12.92
N ASN A 24 -17.44 -6.00 12.89
CA ASN A 24 -16.50 -5.06 12.35
C ASN A 24 -15.31 -5.06 13.28
N ALA A 25 -14.16 -5.35 12.67
CA ALA A 25 -12.84 -5.49 13.25
C ALA A 25 -12.29 -4.27 14.00
N CYS A 26 -13.10 -3.23 14.19
CA CYS A 26 -12.88 -1.94 14.86
C CYS A 26 -13.78 -0.91 14.18
N GLU A 27 -13.91 0.28 14.76
CA GLU A 27 -14.51 1.41 14.06
C GLU A 27 -13.63 1.82 12.88
N GLN A 28 -14.22 2.36 11.82
CA GLN A 28 -13.47 2.77 10.62
C GLN A 28 -12.36 3.77 10.97
N SER A 29 -12.60 4.68 11.91
CA SER A 29 -11.62 5.65 12.43
C SER A 29 -10.38 4.96 13.02
N CYS A 30 -10.59 3.92 13.83
CA CYS A 30 -9.51 3.12 14.42
C CYS A 30 -8.75 2.34 13.35
N ARG A 31 -9.44 1.67 12.41
CA ARG A 31 -8.80 0.96 11.29
C ARG A 31 -7.93 1.88 10.44
N THR A 32 -8.46 3.04 10.07
CA THR A 32 -7.72 4.06 9.32
C THR A 32 -6.53 4.57 10.12
N GLY A 33 -6.70 4.86 11.41
CA GLY A 33 -5.62 5.32 12.28
C GLY A 33 -4.47 4.32 12.44
N ILE A 34 -4.80 3.05 12.68
CA ILE A 34 -3.84 1.93 12.70
C ILE A 34 -3.09 1.87 11.37
N SER A 35 -3.81 1.90 10.25
CA SER A 35 -3.21 1.70 8.93
C SER A 35 -2.31 2.87 8.53
N LEU A 36 -2.67 4.11 8.90
CA LEU A 36 -1.84 5.29 8.71
C LEU A 36 -0.55 5.22 9.54
N ALA A 37 -0.58 4.67 10.75
CA ALA A 37 0.63 4.53 11.57
C ALA A 37 1.74 3.74 10.87
N PHE A 38 1.39 2.67 10.15
CA PHE A 38 2.34 1.95 9.30
C PHE A 38 2.62 2.71 8.00
N GLY A 39 1.58 3.23 7.34
CA GLY A 39 1.69 3.87 6.02
C GLY A 39 2.60 5.11 6.01
N ASP A 40 2.50 5.96 7.03
CA ASP A 40 3.32 7.17 7.15
C ASP A 40 4.80 6.81 7.30
N ASN A 41 5.11 5.83 8.15
CA ASN A 41 6.48 5.36 8.37
C ASN A 41 7.07 4.63 7.15
N TYR A 42 6.27 3.84 6.45
CA TYR A 42 6.72 3.15 5.24
C TYR A 42 6.96 4.13 4.10
N SER A 43 6.17 5.19 4.00
CA SER A 43 6.36 6.23 2.98
C SER A 43 7.73 6.91 3.08
N ILE A 44 8.27 7.07 4.30
CA ILE A 44 9.61 7.61 4.54
C ILE A 44 10.70 6.73 3.92
N GLU A 45 10.56 5.40 3.95
CA GLU A 45 11.52 4.51 3.31
C GLU A 45 11.36 4.52 1.78
N VAL A 46 10.12 4.56 1.28
CA VAL A 46 9.84 4.68 -0.15
C VAL A 46 10.48 5.93 -0.75
N ASP A 47 10.38 7.08 -0.07
CA ASP A 47 10.95 8.35 -0.53
C ASP A 47 12.46 8.31 -0.73
N LYS A 48 13.18 7.44 -0.02
CA LYS A 48 14.64 7.28 -0.17
C LYS A 48 15.01 6.41 -1.37
N LEU A 49 14.12 5.51 -1.78
CA LEU A 49 14.41 4.52 -2.83
C LEU A 49 14.07 5.06 -4.22
N PHE A 50 12.96 5.79 -4.37
CA PHE A 50 12.49 6.30 -5.66
C PHE A 50 13.47 7.19 -6.45
N PRO A 51 14.34 8.00 -5.83
CA PRO A 51 15.38 8.74 -6.57
C PRO A 51 16.29 7.81 -7.41
N THR A 52 16.54 6.58 -6.93
CA THR A 52 17.34 5.59 -7.68
C THR A 52 16.63 5.16 -8.97
N LEU A 53 15.30 4.99 -8.94
CA LEU A 53 14.52 4.69 -10.13
C LEU A 53 14.60 5.83 -11.14
N GLU A 54 14.42 7.06 -10.67
CA GLU A 54 14.43 8.26 -11.50
C GLU A 54 15.77 8.44 -12.22
N ASP A 55 16.88 8.33 -11.51
CA ASP A 55 18.23 8.44 -12.07
C ASP A 55 18.49 7.34 -13.12
N ASN A 56 18.13 6.09 -12.80
CA ASN A 56 18.28 4.96 -13.71
C ASN A 56 17.47 5.14 -15.00
N LEU A 57 16.25 5.66 -14.92
CA LEU A 57 15.43 5.99 -16.09
C LEU A 57 16.05 7.10 -16.93
N LYS A 58 16.51 8.19 -16.30
CA LYS A 58 17.17 9.31 -17.00
C LYS A 58 18.42 8.87 -17.76
N ASP A 59 19.19 7.94 -17.19
CA ASP A 59 20.43 7.45 -17.78
C ASP A 59 20.20 6.41 -18.88
N ASN A 60 19.16 5.59 -18.76
CA ASN A 60 19.00 4.41 -19.62
C ASN A 60 17.81 4.46 -20.58
N CYS A 61 16.85 5.38 -20.45
CA CYS A 61 15.62 5.37 -21.29
C CYS A 61 15.88 5.45 -22.80
N LEU A 62 16.97 6.11 -23.23
CA LEU A 62 17.35 6.26 -24.64
C LEU A 62 18.46 5.28 -25.08
N LYS A 63 18.90 4.37 -24.20
CA LYS A 63 20.04 3.50 -24.47
C LYS A 63 19.73 2.58 -25.67
N GLY A 64 20.64 2.54 -26.63
CA GLY A 64 20.49 1.73 -27.84
C GLY A 64 19.71 2.39 -28.99
N PHE A 65 19.10 3.56 -28.77
CA PHE A 65 18.47 4.31 -29.86
C PHE A 65 19.53 4.87 -30.83
N SER A 66 19.38 4.58 -32.12
CA SER A 66 20.34 5.00 -33.17
C SER A 66 20.02 6.35 -33.81
N GLY A 67 18.82 6.90 -33.56
CA GLY A 67 18.42 8.20 -34.05
C GLY A 67 19.03 9.36 -33.26
N SER A 68 18.91 10.58 -33.80
CA SER A 68 19.41 11.77 -33.14
C SER A 68 18.36 12.39 -32.22
N VAL A 69 18.70 12.58 -30.95
CA VAL A 69 17.90 13.30 -29.96
C VAL A 69 18.65 14.55 -29.55
N SER A 70 18.05 15.72 -29.76
CA SER A 70 18.65 16.99 -29.36
C SER A 70 18.75 17.11 -27.84
N SER A 71 19.70 17.91 -27.34
CA SER A 71 19.85 18.13 -25.89
C SER A 71 18.61 18.72 -25.25
N SER A 72 17.88 19.61 -25.94
CA SER A 72 16.62 20.17 -25.42
C SER A 72 15.53 19.12 -25.31
N THR A 73 15.39 18.23 -26.32
CA THR A 73 14.47 17.09 -26.27
C THR A 73 14.83 16.13 -25.13
N LYS A 74 16.11 15.83 -24.94
CA LYS A 74 16.56 14.99 -23.81
C LYS A 74 16.21 15.62 -22.46
N SER A 75 16.42 16.93 -22.30
CA SER A 75 16.00 17.64 -21.07
C SER A 75 14.48 17.56 -20.85
N SER A 76 13.68 17.66 -21.92
CA SER A 76 12.22 17.48 -21.82
C SER A 76 11.83 16.06 -21.39
N PHE A 77 12.51 15.03 -21.89
CA PHE A 77 12.29 13.65 -21.46
C PHE A 77 12.66 13.45 -19.99
N ASN A 78 13.81 13.98 -19.55
CA ASN A 78 14.22 13.90 -18.15
C ASN A 78 13.20 14.53 -17.20
N LYS A 79 12.61 15.66 -17.58
CA LYS A 79 11.53 16.29 -16.81
C LYS A 79 10.27 15.43 -16.76
N ILE A 80 9.91 14.79 -17.88
CA ILE A 80 8.77 13.87 -17.91
C ILE A 80 9.02 12.67 -16.99
N ILE A 81 10.23 12.13 -17.00
CA ILE A 81 10.63 11.03 -16.11
C ILE A 81 10.48 11.44 -14.65
N GLU A 82 10.97 12.62 -14.27
CA GLU A 82 10.81 13.19 -12.93
C GLU A 82 9.32 13.33 -12.56
N ASP A 83 8.56 14.07 -13.37
CA ASP A 83 7.14 14.34 -13.12
C ASP A 83 6.29 13.05 -13.01
N GLU A 84 6.54 12.06 -13.86
CA GLU A 84 5.78 10.79 -13.87
C GLU A 84 6.24 9.83 -12.77
N THR A 85 7.53 9.84 -12.40
CA THR A 85 8.05 9.05 -11.27
C THR A 85 7.48 9.59 -9.96
N ASP A 86 7.42 10.90 -9.78
CA ASP A 86 6.79 11.54 -8.62
C ASP A 86 5.29 11.26 -8.53
N LYS A 87 4.57 11.33 -9.66
CA LYS A 87 3.15 10.95 -9.70
C LYS A 87 2.96 9.47 -9.34
N CYS A 88 3.81 8.58 -9.87
CA CYS A 88 3.76 7.17 -9.55
C CYS A 88 3.99 6.92 -8.06
N LYS A 89 5.05 7.52 -7.50
CA LYS A 89 5.39 7.45 -6.08
C LYS A 89 4.23 7.91 -5.21
N LYS A 90 3.70 9.10 -5.51
CA LYS A 90 2.57 9.66 -4.77
C LYS A 90 1.33 8.76 -4.84
N ALA A 91 0.97 8.28 -6.03
CA ALA A 91 -0.18 7.39 -6.18
C ALA A 91 0.03 6.02 -5.49
N PHE A 92 1.27 5.59 -5.35
CA PHE A 92 1.66 4.38 -4.62
C PHE A 92 1.53 4.58 -3.10
N THR A 93 2.12 5.64 -2.55
CA THR A 93 2.10 5.93 -1.11
C THR A 93 0.72 6.37 -0.61
N ASP A 94 -0.04 7.15 -1.40
CA ASP A 94 -1.41 7.57 -1.06
C ASP A 94 -2.35 6.35 -0.85
N ASN A 95 -2.02 5.19 -1.40
CA ASN A 95 -2.79 3.95 -1.26
C ASN A 95 -2.41 3.13 -0.01
N PHE A 96 -1.37 3.50 0.74
CA PHE A 96 -0.83 2.68 1.83
C PHE A 96 -1.85 2.44 2.94
N ALA A 97 -2.60 3.45 3.35
CA ALA A 97 -3.62 3.28 4.38
C ALA A 97 -4.63 2.18 4.00
N LYS A 98 -5.09 2.16 2.75
CA LYS A 98 -6.04 1.14 2.28
C LYS A 98 -5.39 -0.23 2.18
N LEU A 99 -4.19 -0.30 1.60
CA LEU A 99 -3.43 -1.53 1.44
C LEU A 99 -3.14 -2.21 2.79
N ILE A 100 -2.76 -1.43 3.79
CA ILE A 100 -2.45 -1.89 5.15
C ILE A 100 -3.72 -2.26 5.90
N GLU A 101 -4.80 -1.50 5.75
CA GLU A 101 -6.11 -1.85 6.32
C GLU A 101 -6.54 -3.23 5.81
N ASP A 102 -6.45 -3.47 4.49
CA ASP A 102 -6.82 -4.76 3.89
C ASP A 102 -5.88 -5.89 4.35
N SER A 103 -4.59 -5.61 4.50
CA SER A 103 -3.59 -6.55 5.03
C SER A 103 -3.93 -7.06 6.44
N ILE A 104 -4.31 -6.15 7.34
CA ILE A 104 -4.58 -6.46 8.74
C ILE A 104 -5.96 -7.11 8.89
N PHE A 105 -6.98 -6.51 8.27
CA PHE A 105 -8.38 -6.83 8.59
C PHE A 105 -9.01 -7.82 7.61
N ASN A 106 -8.47 -7.97 6.39
CA ASN A 106 -9.07 -8.81 5.35
C ASN A 106 -8.22 -10.05 4.98
N GLN A 107 -6.91 -10.04 5.22
CA GLN A 107 -6.05 -11.23 5.00
C GLN A 107 -5.97 -12.13 6.23
N VAL A 108 -5.70 -13.43 6.02
CA VAL A 108 -5.68 -14.45 7.09
C VAL A 108 -4.32 -14.51 7.82
N PRO A 109 -4.29 -14.69 9.17
CA PRO A 109 -5.44 -14.55 10.07
C PRO A 109 -5.97 -13.12 10.11
N GLN A 110 -7.29 -13.00 10.01
CA GLN A 110 -8.00 -11.73 9.99
C GLN A 110 -8.12 -11.22 11.42
N PHE A 111 -7.68 -9.98 11.65
CA PHE A 111 -7.83 -9.32 12.93
C PHE A 111 -9.27 -8.83 13.07
N LYS A 112 -10.24 -9.73 13.32
CA LYS A 112 -11.67 -9.41 13.44
C LYS A 112 -12.16 -9.63 14.88
N GLY A 113 -13.24 -8.94 15.26
CA GLY A 113 -13.82 -9.04 16.60
C GLY A 113 -14.48 -7.73 17.04
N GLN A 114 -15.24 -7.76 18.14
CA GLN A 114 -15.85 -6.55 18.71
C GLN A 114 -14.75 -5.70 19.36
N CYS A 115 -14.29 -4.63 18.72
CA CYS A 115 -13.27 -3.76 19.34
C CYS A 115 -13.78 -3.01 20.59
N GLN A 116 -15.07 -2.68 20.62
CA GLN A 116 -15.71 -2.04 21.78
C GLN A 116 -16.03 -3.04 22.92
N HIS A 117 -15.98 -4.36 22.65
CA HIS A 117 -16.26 -5.40 23.63
C HIS A 117 -15.41 -6.65 23.34
N PRO A 118 -14.08 -6.56 23.43
CA PRO A 118 -13.23 -7.73 23.21
C PRO A 118 -13.60 -8.81 24.23
N LEU A 119 -13.90 -10.02 23.75
CA LEU A 119 -14.47 -11.10 24.57
C LEU A 119 -13.61 -11.51 25.77
N ARG A 120 -12.31 -11.16 25.78
CA ARG A 120 -11.33 -11.58 26.78
C ARG A 120 -10.48 -10.44 27.35
N VAL A 121 -10.75 -9.19 26.96
CA VAL A 121 -9.97 -8.02 27.38
C VAL A 121 -10.92 -6.94 27.87
N ASN A 122 -10.57 -6.26 28.96
CA ASN A 122 -11.32 -5.10 29.42
C ASN A 122 -10.84 -3.86 28.64
N GLN A 123 -11.71 -3.26 27.85
CA GLN A 123 -11.40 -2.01 27.17
C GLN A 123 -11.20 -0.88 28.18
N PRO A 124 -10.18 -0.02 28.00
CA PRO A 124 -9.99 1.15 28.84
C PRO A 124 -11.19 2.11 28.70
N PRO A 125 -11.44 2.98 29.70
CA PRO A 125 -12.47 4.01 29.60
C PRO A 125 -12.27 4.89 28.36
N ALA A 126 -13.36 5.44 27.82
CA ALA A 126 -13.29 6.35 26.69
C ALA A 126 -12.31 7.51 26.95
N GLY A 127 -11.38 7.73 26.02
CA GLY A 127 -10.33 8.75 26.13
C GLY A 127 -9.08 8.32 26.89
N VAL A 128 -9.04 7.08 27.43
CA VAL A 128 -7.84 6.47 28.02
C VAL A 128 -7.22 5.54 26.99
N ALA A 129 -5.94 5.73 26.71
CA ALA A 129 -5.18 4.88 25.79
C ALA A 129 -4.95 3.48 26.39
N TRP A 130 -4.80 2.49 25.52
CA TRP A 130 -4.24 1.20 25.88
C TRP A 130 -2.77 1.36 26.31
N THR A 131 -2.29 0.40 27.08
CA THR A 131 -0.91 0.35 27.58
C THR A 131 -0.08 -0.68 26.80
N MET A 132 1.25 -0.58 26.93
CA MET A 132 2.14 -1.62 26.40
C MET A 132 1.91 -2.97 27.09
N GLU A 133 1.54 -2.96 28.37
CA GLU A 133 1.16 -4.18 29.09
C GLU A 133 -0.08 -4.84 28.47
N ASP A 134 -1.07 -4.05 28.03
CA ASP A 134 -2.23 -4.58 27.31
C ASP A 134 -1.84 -5.27 26.00
N CYS A 135 -0.84 -4.72 25.29
CA CYS A 135 -0.27 -5.33 24.08
C CYS A 135 0.47 -6.63 24.40
N GLU A 136 1.29 -6.66 25.45
CA GLU A 136 2.07 -7.84 25.82
C GLU A 136 1.19 -8.99 26.31
N ASN A 137 0.08 -8.68 26.98
CA ASN A 137 -0.81 -9.67 27.60
C ASN A 137 -1.89 -10.25 26.66
N GLN A 138 -1.86 -9.95 25.36
CA GLN A 138 -2.80 -10.57 24.41
C GLN A 138 -2.50 -12.05 24.20
N ASP A 139 -3.55 -12.87 24.13
CA ASP A 139 -3.44 -14.32 23.95
C ASP A 139 -4.26 -14.85 22.76
N TYR A 140 -4.91 -13.97 21.99
CA TYR A 140 -5.72 -14.32 20.84
C TYR A 140 -5.78 -13.20 19.79
N ILE A 141 -5.93 -13.60 18.53
CA ILE A 141 -6.06 -12.66 17.41
C ILE A 141 -7.45 -12.06 17.43
N CYS A 142 -7.53 -10.73 17.55
CA CYS A 142 -8.75 -9.96 17.36
C CYS A 142 -8.45 -8.59 16.76
N GLY A 143 -9.50 -7.84 16.42
CA GLY A 143 -9.35 -6.54 15.77
C GLY A 143 -8.85 -5.40 16.64
N ASN A 144 -8.81 -5.57 17.97
CA ASN A 144 -8.46 -4.48 18.87
C ASN A 144 -6.99 -4.05 18.72
N PRO A 145 -6.64 -2.81 19.06
CA PRO A 145 -5.27 -2.31 18.89
C PRO A 145 -4.20 -3.08 19.67
N PRO A 146 -4.43 -3.53 20.93
CA PRO A 146 -3.50 -4.40 21.63
C PRO A 146 -3.16 -5.69 20.88
N ALA A 147 -4.14 -6.38 20.27
CA ALA A 147 -3.90 -7.61 19.53
C ALA A 147 -3.10 -7.36 18.25
N VAL A 148 -3.42 -6.29 17.52
CA VAL A 148 -2.62 -5.86 16.36
C VAL A 148 -1.18 -5.54 16.78
N CYS A 149 -0.99 -4.88 17.93
CA CYS A 149 0.32 -4.59 18.52
C CYS A 149 1.08 -5.87 18.92
N HIS A 150 0.42 -6.81 19.59
CA HIS A 150 1.00 -8.06 20.07
C HIS A 150 1.54 -8.92 18.92
N TYR A 151 0.70 -9.11 17.91
CA TYR A 151 1.01 -9.95 16.76
C TYR A 151 1.68 -9.18 15.61
N MET A 152 2.20 -7.99 15.90
CA MET A 152 2.73 -7.07 14.88
C MET A 152 3.86 -7.73 14.09
N ASP A 153 4.85 -8.30 14.78
CA ASP A 153 6.02 -8.93 14.16
C ASP A 153 5.69 -10.27 13.51
N GLN A 154 4.78 -11.03 14.11
CA GLN A 154 4.43 -12.38 13.64
C GLN A 154 3.58 -12.35 12.37
N TYR A 155 2.68 -11.36 12.25
CA TYR A 155 1.63 -11.38 11.25
C TYR A 155 1.49 -10.07 10.47
N VAL A 156 1.51 -8.92 11.13
CA VAL A 156 1.13 -7.64 10.52
C VAL A 156 2.25 -7.10 9.63
N LYS A 157 3.46 -6.90 10.17
CA LYS A 157 4.58 -6.35 9.39
C LYS A 157 4.94 -7.20 8.18
N PRO A 158 5.12 -8.54 8.29
CA PRO A 158 5.50 -9.35 7.13
C PRO A 158 4.48 -9.25 5.99
N ARG A 159 3.18 -9.22 6.32
CA ARG A 159 2.12 -9.05 5.33
C ARG A 159 2.10 -7.65 4.73
N ASN A 160 2.22 -6.61 5.55
CA ASN A 160 2.24 -5.24 5.05
C ASN A 160 3.42 -5.03 4.09
N VAL A 161 4.63 -5.49 4.46
CA VAL A 161 5.82 -5.41 3.62
C VAL A 161 5.61 -6.15 2.30
N LYS A 162 5.11 -7.40 2.37
CA LYS A 162 4.79 -8.19 1.18
C LYS A 162 3.79 -7.48 0.27
N ASN A 163 2.70 -6.97 0.80
CA ASN A 163 1.66 -6.30 0.02
C ASN A 163 2.15 -4.99 -0.60
N VAL A 164 3.03 -4.25 0.09
CA VAL A 164 3.67 -3.04 -0.46
C VAL A 164 4.55 -3.40 -1.65
N ASN A 165 5.37 -4.45 -1.54
CA ASN A 165 6.19 -4.96 -2.65
C ASN A 165 5.34 -5.41 -3.83
N GLU A 166 4.30 -6.21 -3.59
CA GLU A 166 3.37 -6.68 -4.63
C GLU A 166 2.64 -5.51 -5.30
N SER A 167 2.19 -4.51 -4.53
CA SER A 167 1.52 -3.33 -5.09
C SER A 167 2.45 -2.47 -5.95
N LEU A 168 3.73 -2.33 -5.58
CA LEU A 168 4.70 -1.64 -6.42
C LEU A 168 4.94 -2.40 -7.72
N LYS A 169 5.18 -3.71 -7.63
CA LYS A 169 5.40 -4.59 -8.77
C LYS A 169 4.25 -4.52 -9.77
N ASP A 170 3.01 -4.55 -9.31
CA ASP A 170 1.84 -4.46 -10.19
C ASP A 170 1.79 -3.11 -10.94
N ARG A 171 2.09 -2.00 -10.24
CA ARG A 171 2.10 -0.65 -10.82
C ARG A 171 3.21 -0.43 -11.84
N LEU A 172 4.35 -1.09 -11.63
CA LEU A 172 5.53 -1.04 -12.51
C LEU A 172 5.56 -2.17 -13.54
N SER A 173 4.58 -3.08 -13.56
CA SER A 173 4.48 -4.10 -14.61
C SER A 173 4.23 -3.45 -15.99
N SER A 174 4.45 -4.19 -17.08
CA SER A 174 4.18 -3.72 -18.44
C SER A 174 2.71 -3.34 -18.69
N ASN A 175 1.78 -3.89 -17.90
CA ASN A 175 0.35 -3.49 -17.90
C ASN A 175 0.01 -2.52 -16.77
N GLY A 176 0.99 -2.07 -16.00
CA GLY A 176 0.86 -1.22 -14.84
C GLY A 176 0.56 0.24 -15.20
N SER A 177 -0.06 0.95 -14.26
CA SER A 177 -0.44 2.35 -14.46
C SER A 177 0.77 3.28 -14.59
N CYS A 178 1.85 3.03 -13.85
CA CYS A 178 3.05 3.87 -13.93
C CYS A 178 3.82 3.63 -15.23
N PHE A 179 3.86 2.37 -15.71
CA PHE A 179 4.51 2.03 -16.99
C PHE A 179 3.79 2.70 -18.15
N SER A 180 2.49 2.44 -18.26
CA SER A 180 1.67 2.99 -19.34
C SER A 180 1.63 4.53 -19.35
N SER A 181 1.61 5.18 -18.17
CA SER A 181 1.66 6.64 -18.08
C SER A 181 2.98 7.23 -18.57
N LEU A 182 4.12 6.70 -18.10
CA LEU A 182 5.44 7.19 -18.47
C LEU A 182 5.72 6.99 -19.97
N VAL A 183 5.53 5.77 -20.48
CA VAL A 183 5.74 5.44 -21.90
C VAL A 183 4.91 6.37 -22.78
N ARG A 184 3.61 6.51 -22.48
CA ARG A 184 2.71 7.38 -23.24
C ARG A 184 3.18 8.84 -23.23
N SER A 185 3.58 9.36 -22.08
CA SER A 185 4.04 10.74 -21.95
C SER A 185 5.30 11.00 -22.77
N LEU A 186 6.26 10.06 -22.76
CA LEU A 186 7.48 10.14 -23.55
C LEU A 186 7.22 10.05 -25.06
N ILE A 187 6.33 9.14 -25.51
CA ILE A 187 5.95 9.03 -26.92
C ILE A 187 5.28 10.32 -27.41
N ILE A 188 4.36 10.91 -26.62
CA ILE A 188 3.71 12.18 -26.95
C ILE A 188 4.75 13.31 -27.07
N ALA A 189 5.73 13.36 -26.16
CA ALA A 189 6.78 14.35 -26.21
C ALA A 189 7.72 14.16 -27.40
N ALA A 190 8.03 12.92 -27.77
CA ALA A 190 8.83 12.59 -28.94
C ALA A 190 8.13 13.03 -30.23
N ALA A 191 6.83 12.76 -30.36
CA ALA A 191 6.03 13.16 -31.53
C ALA A 191 5.90 14.69 -31.69
N LYS A 192 6.00 15.44 -30.58
CA LYS A 192 6.00 16.92 -30.59
C LYS A 192 7.39 17.53 -30.79
N SER A 193 8.43 16.70 -30.83
CA SER A 193 9.83 17.12 -30.97
C SER A 193 10.30 17.03 -32.43
N ASN A 194 11.48 17.58 -32.73
CA ASN A 194 12.11 17.50 -34.05
C ASN A 194 12.72 16.10 -34.38
N ILE A 195 12.14 15.03 -33.83
CA ILE A 195 12.54 13.65 -34.15
C ILE A 195 11.95 13.29 -35.51
N LYS A 196 12.72 12.60 -36.35
CA LYS A 196 12.25 12.19 -37.68
C LYS A 196 11.07 11.23 -37.53
N ALA A 197 10.04 11.41 -38.36
CA ALA A 197 8.87 10.54 -38.34
C ALA A 197 9.21 9.05 -38.53
N SER A 198 10.25 8.75 -39.32
CA SER A 198 10.77 7.39 -39.51
C SER A 198 11.32 6.75 -38.24
N ASP A 199 11.78 7.57 -37.29
CA ASP A 199 12.50 7.12 -36.09
C ASP A 199 11.56 7.02 -34.87
N LEU A 200 10.32 7.53 -34.97
CA LEU A 200 9.38 7.53 -33.85
C LEU A 200 8.98 6.10 -33.42
N GLY A 201 8.83 5.18 -34.37
CA GLY A 201 8.47 3.79 -34.06
C GLY A 201 9.57 3.06 -33.29
N SER A 202 10.83 3.19 -33.74
CA SER A 202 11.96 2.57 -33.04
C SER A 202 12.27 3.24 -31.71
N LEU A 203 12.04 4.56 -31.59
CA LEU A 203 12.17 5.27 -30.32
C LEU A 203 11.11 4.83 -29.30
N ALA A 204 9.85 4.67 -29.74
CA ALA A 204 8.78 4.18 -28.87
C ALA A 204 9.11 2.79 -28.31
N GLN A 205 9.56 1.86 -29.17
CA GLN A 205 10.03 0.55 -28.73
C GLN A 205 11.21 0.65 -27.75
N THR A 206 12.16 1.55 -28.04
CA THR A 206 13.31 1.76 -27.15
C THR A 206 12.88 2.24 -25.76
N PHE A 207 11.87 3.12 -25.68
CA PHE A 207 11.31 3.54 -24.40
C PHE A 207 10.66 2.37 -23.67
N GLU A 208 9.79 1.60 -24.35
CA GLU A 208 9.10 0.45 -23.75
C GLU A 208 10.11 -0.55 -23.17
N ASP A 209 11.08 -1.00 -23.96
CA ASP A 209 12.07 -2.00 -23.57
C ASP A 209 12.94 -1.50 -22.40
N ASN A 210 13.45 -0.27 -22.48
CA ASN A 210 14.33 0.27 -21.46
C ASN A 210 13.59 0.57 -20.15
N ILE A 211 12.36 1.10 -20.22
CA ILE A 211 11.54 1.36 -19.03
C ILE A 211 11.17 0.04 -18.36
N GLU A 212 10.75 -0.97 -19.11
CA GLU A 212 10.44 -2.29 -18.56
C GLU A 212 11.66 -2.88 -17.85
N ALA A 213 12.84 -2.79 -18.46
CA ALA A 213 14.09 -3.24 -17.84
C ALA A 213 14.39 -2.48 -16.54
N GLN A 214 14.32 -1.14 -16.54
CA GLN A 214 14.59 -0.35 -15.33
C GLN A 214 13.56 -0.60 -14.22
N TYR A 215 12.30 -0.80 -14.59
CA TYR A 215 11.22 -1.12 -13.64
C TYR A 215 11.43 -2.51 -13.02
N ASN A 216 11.78 -3.52 -13.82
CA ASN A 216 12.08 -4.85 -13.31
C ASN A 216 13.29 -4.87 -12.38
N ASP A 217 14.33 -4.10 -12.68
CA ASP A 217 15.51 -3.99 -11.82
C ASP A 217 15.19 -3.21 -10.54
N PHE A 218 14.41 -2.14 -10.64
CA PHE A 218 13.98 -1.38 -9.46
C PHE A 218 13.06 -2.17 -8.54
N VAL A 219 12.16 -3.01 -9.07
CA VAL A 219 11.32 -3.90 -8.25
C VAL A 219 12.18 -4.83 -7.39
N LYS A 220 13.23 -5.44 -7.98
CA LYS A 220 14.17 -6.29 -7.22
C LYS A 220 14.93 -5.49 -6.17
N TYR A 221 15.46 -4.33 -6.55
CA TYR A 221 16.15 -3.43 -5.62
C TYR A 221 15.24 -3.01 -4.46
N PHE A 222 13.99 -2.67 -4.76
CA PHE A 222 13.01 -2.28 -3.76
C PHE A 222 12.68 -3.44 -2.83
N GLU A 223 12.44 -4.65 -3.34
CA GLU A 223 12.23 -5.86 -2.52
C GLU A 223 13.43 -6.15 -1.59
N ASP A 224 14.65 -5.89 -2.07
CA ASP A 224 15.89 -6.13 -1.32
C ASP A 224 16.23 -5.04 -0.30
N GLU A 225 15.68 -3.84 -0.40
CA GLU A 225 16.01 -2.69 0.45
C GLU A 225 14.84 -2.21 1.32
N PHE A 226 13.61 -2.27 0.80
CA PHE A 226 12.42 -1.84 1.53
C PHE A 226 12.18 -2.74 2.75
N CYS A 227 12.28 -2.13 3.94
CA CYS A 227 12.21 -2.84 5.21
C CYS A 227 13.18 -4.06 5.31
N LYS A 228 14.32 -4.02 4.62
CA LYS A 228 15.33 -5.08 4.69
C LYS A 228 15.81 -5.29 6.13
N GLY A 229 15.84 -6.55 6.58
CA GLY A 229 16.28 -6.89 7.94
C GLY A 229 15.43 -6.17 8.99
N THR A 230 16.07 -5.30 9.78
CA THR A 230 15.43 -4.53 10.85
C THR A 230 15.21 -3.05 10.49
N THR A 231 15.31 -2.67 9.21
CA THR A 231 15.32 -1.26 8.78
C THR A 231 14.02 -0.54 9.16
N CYS A 232 12.89 -1.23 9.12
CA CYS A 232 11.60 -0.69 9.54
C CYS A 232 11.30 -0.92 11.04
N ASP A 233 12.07 -1.76 11.73
CA ASP A 233 11.87 -2.04 13.16
C ASP A 233 12.13 -0.82 14.03
N LYS A 234 12.92 0.15 13.53
CA LYS A 234 13.11 1.45 14.19
C LYS A 234 11.80 2.23 14.38
N TYR A 235 10.75 1.90 13.62
CA TYR A 235 9.43 2.50 13.73
C TYR A 235 8.50 1.72 14.67
N ASP A 236 8.89 0.52 15.13
CA ASP A 236 8.00 -0.37 15.87
C ASP A 236 7.49 0.28 17.15
N HIS A 237 8.34 0.99 17.89
CA HIS A 237 7.92 1.66 19.11
C HIS A 237 6.86 2.72 18.83
N ASP A 238 7.10 3.60 17.87
CA ASP A 238 6.19 4.70 17.52
C ASP A 238 4.87 4.17 16.95
N ILE A 239 4.94 3.12 16.12
CA ILE A 239 3.76 2.41 15.62
C ILE A 239 2.97 1.84 16.79
N LYS A 240 3.60 1.10 17.71
CA LYS A 240 2.90 0.52 18.87
C LYS A 240 2.25 1.59 19.75
N VAL A 241 2.96 2.67 20.06
CA VAL A 241 2.40 3.81 20.82
C VAL A 241 1.18 4.40 20.09
N LYS A 242 1.26 4.56 18.77
CA LYS A 242 0.16 5.08 17.97
C LYS A 242 -1.03 4.13 17.93
N LEU A 243 -0.81 2.84 17.74
CA LEU A 243 -1.86 1.81 17.78
C LEU A 243 -2.62 1.87 19.11
N LEU A 244 -1.88 1.88 20.23
CA LEU A 244 -2.46 1.84 21.57
C LEU A 244 -3.18 3.14 21.95
N SER A 245 -2.97 4.24 21.21
CA SER A 245 -3.71 5.49 21.41
C SER A 245 -5.19 5.43 20.96
N TYR A 246 -5.60 4.38 20.24
CA TYR A 246 -6.98 4.18 19.80
C TYR A 246 -7.72 3.29 20.80
N PRO A 247 -8.66 3.82 21.61
CA PRO A 247 -9.44 3.01 22.56
C PRO A 247 -10.39 2.05 21.84
#